data_AF-A0AAU5LSM4-F1
#
_entry.id   AF-A0AAU5LSM4-F1
#
_cell.length_a   1.000
_cell.length_b   1.000
_cell.length_c   1.000
_cell.angle_alpha   90.00
_cell.angle_beta   90.00
_cell.angle_gamma   90.00
#
_symmetry.space_group_name_H-M   'P 1'
#
loop_
_entity.id
_entity.type
_entity.pdbx_description
1 polymer ?
#
loop_
_entity_poly.entity_id
_entity_poly.type
_entity_poly.pdbx_seq_one_letter_code
_entity_poly.pdbx_strand_id
1 'polypeptide(L)'
;MKLSSFADLLASRGLELLPGSSAVPVELLVRLPDRTIAHFTARGTTLRLRLFAEHALANVVIAPECGCADHHPQVGPSRLVVGAHAVPLAERVIDGELTFGWQHHEAGLLRLPDAATHFFTLLENLTRSAAARTTPARALVSVA
;
A
#
# COMPACT_ATOMS: atom_id res chain seq x y z
N MET A 1 -3.23 -17.52 -3.96
CA MET A 1 -2.11 -17.12 -3.08
C MET A 1 -2.69 -16.61 -1.77
N LYS A 2 -2.16 -17.06 -0.62
CA LYS A 2 -2.54 -16.53 0.71
C LYS A 2 -1.66 -15.32 1.06
N LEU A 3 -2.06 -14.51 2.04
CA LEU A 3 -1.26 -13.37 2.51
C LEU A 3 0.11 -13.79 3.04
N SER A 4 0.23 -14.94 3.72
CA SER A 4 1.52 -15.44 4.20
C SER A 4 2.50 -15.69 3.05
N SER A 5 2.08 -16.40 2.00
CA SER A 5 2.90 -16.62 0.80
C SER A 5 3.25 -15.31 0.09
N PHE A 6 2.37 -14.30 0.16
CA PHE A 6 2.66 -12.98 -0.39
C PHE A 6 3.65 -12.19 0.48
N ALA A 7 3.61 -12.36 1.80
CA ALA A 7 4.61 -11.79 2.70
C ALA A 7 6.00 -12.38 2.41
N ASP A 8 6.12 -13.68 2.17
CA ASP A 8 7.38 -14.32 1.77
C ASP A 8 7.90 -13.75 0.44
N LEU A 9 6.99 -13.55 -0.53
CA LEU A 9 7.29 -12.93 -1.82
C LEU A 9 7.79 -11.49 -1.68
N LEU A 10 7.20 -10.71 -0.76
CA LEU A 10 7.65 -9.35 -0.44
C LEU A 10 9.02 -9.37 0.26
N ALA A 11 9.21 -10.27 1.23
CA ALA A 11 10.45 -10.41 1.97
C ALA A 11 11.63 -10.75 1.06
N SER A 12 11.43 -11.63 0.06
CA SER A 12 12.43 -11.93 -0.98
C SER A 12 12.88 -10.71 -1.81
N ARG A 13 12.11 -9.60 -1.77
CA ARG A 13 12.41 -8.32 -2.43
C ARG A 13 12.81 -7.21 -1.44
N GLY A 14 13.07 -7.56 -0.17
CA GLY A 14 13.39 -6.59 0.88
C GLY A 14 12.20 -5.74 1.34
N LEU A 15 10.97 -6.17 1.05
CA LEU A 15 9.73 -5.51 1.46
C LEU A 15 9.08 -6.26 2.62
N GLU A 16 8.40 -5.55 3.50
CA GLU A 16 7.72 -6.15 4.66
C GLU A 16 6.21 -5.90 4.57
N LEU A 17 5.41 -6.98 4.59
CA LEU A 17 3.96 -6.88 4.70
C LEU A 17 3.57 -6.54 6.13
N LEU A 18 2.87 -5.42 6.32
CA LEU A 18 2.47 -4.96 7.64
C LEU A 18 1.11 -5.54 8.06
N PRO A 19 0.89 -5.71 9.38
CA PRO A 19 -0.44 -5.96 9.94
C PRO A 19 -1.45 -4.94 9.42
N GLY A 20 -2.70 -5.34 9.21
CA GLY A 20 -3.74 -4.48 8.64
C GLY A 20 -4.00 -4.67 7.15
N SER A 21 -3.12 -5.41 6.45
CA SER A 21 -3.33 -5.87 5.07
C SER A 21 -4.44 -6.93 4.97
N SER A 22 -5.20 -6.93 3.87
CA SER A 22 -6.26 -7.88 3.54
C SER A 22 -6.15 -8.37 2.10
N ALA A 23 -6.54 -9.62 1.85
CA ALA A 23 -6.60 -10.20 0.51
C ALA A 23 -7.96 -10.00 -0.18
N VAL A 24 -9.03 -9.72 0.56
CA VAL A 24 -10.38 -9.55 0.01
C VAL A 24 -11.14 -8.46 0.78
N PRO A 25 -11.53 -7.37 0.11
CA PRO A 25 -10.87 -6.87 -1.10
C PRO A 25 -9.39 -6.58 -0.81
N VAL A 26 -8.56 -6.56 -1.85
CA VAL A 26 -7.11 -6.39 -1.68
C VAL A 26 -6.79 -5.00 -1.14
N GLU A 27 -6.15 -4.98 0.02
CA GLU A 27 -5.60 -3.79 0.66
C GLU A 27 -4.27 -4.16 1.28
N LEU A 28 -3.18 -3.53 0.86
CA LEU A 28 -1.83 -3.87 1.28
C LEU A 28 -1.19 -2.67 1.95
N LEU A 29 -0.64 -2.91 3.14
CA LEU A 29 0.29 -2.01 3.81
C LEU A 29 1.67 -2.67 3.76
N VAL A 30 2.62 -2.04 3.06
CA VAL A 30 3.94 -2.60 2.82
C VAL A 30 4.99 -1.57 3.21
N ARG A 31 5.96 -1.97 4.05
CA ARG A 31 7.13 -1.14 4.37
C ARG A 31 8.24 -1.41 3.36
N LEU A 32 8.79 -0.34 2.80
CA LEU A 32 9.93 -0.34 1.89
C LEU A 32 11.25 -0.33 2.69
N PRO A 33 12.42 -0.58 2.05
CA PRO A 33 13.72 -0.60 2.75
C PRO A 33 14.09 0.75 3.41
N ASP A 34 13.61 1.86 2.86
CA ASP A 34 13.80 3.22 3.38
C ASP A 34 12.77 3.60 4.47
N ARG A 35 11.96 2.64 4.93
CA ARG A 35 10.83 2.79 5.86
C ARG A 35 9.63 3.57 5.34
N THR A 36 9.62 3.93 4.07
CA THR A 36 8.41 4.47 3.42
C THR A 36 7.30 3.42 3.43
N ILE A 37 6.07 3.86 3.63
CA ILE A 37 4.88 3.01 3.69
C ILE A 37 4.14 3.08 2.37
N ALA A 38 4.05 1.96 1.66
CA ALA A 38 3.19 1.77 0.51
C ALA A 38 1.82 1.27 0.94
N HIS A 39 0.78 2.06 0.67
CA HIS A 39 -0.62 1.68 0.84
C HIS A 39 -1.26 1.46 -0.53
N PHE A 40 -1.60 0.21 -0.82
CA PHE A 40 -2.27 -0.18 -2.06
C PHE A 40 -3.69 -0.63 -1.79
N THR A 41 -4.65 -0.17 -2.59
CA THR A 41 -6.05 -0.54 -2.49
C THR A 41 -6.63 -0.90 -3.85
N ALA A 42 -7.40 -1.98 -3.91
CA ALA A 42 -8.25 -2.33 -5.04
C ALA A 42 -9.73 -2.21 -4.62
N ARG A 43 -10.41 -1.15 -5.07
CA ARG A 43 -11.77 -0.79 -4.63
C ARG A 43 -12.58 -0.24 -5.79
N GLY A 44 -13.87 -0.61 -5.88
CA GLY A 44 -14.71 -0.17 -7.01
C GLY A 44 -14.10 -0.63 -8.33
N THR A 45 -13.82 0.32 -9.22
CA THR A 45 -13.06 0.13 -10.48
C THR A 45 -11.63 0.67 -10.40
N THR A 46 -11.16 1.08 -9.22
CA THR A 46 -9.90 1.80 -9.05
C THR A 46 -8.82 0.97 -8.35
N LEU A 47 -7.61 1.01 -8.90
CA LEU A 47 -6.40 0.61 -8.17
C LEU A 47 -5.63 1.86 -7.77
N ARG A 48 -5.20 1.93 -6.53
CA ARG A 48 -4.49 3.10 -6.01
C ARG A 48 -3.30 2.66 -5.19
N LEU A 49 -2.15 3.29 -5.44
CA LEU A 49 -0.94 3.17 -4.64
C LEU A 49 -0.55 4.54 -4.11
N ARG A 50 -0.38 4.65 -2.80
CA ARG A 50 0.13 5.85 -2.13
C ARG A 50 1.37 5.52 -1.34
N LEU A 51 2.32 6.45 -1.30
CA LEU A 51 3.48 6.39 -0.42
C LEU A 51 3.31 7.38 0.72
N PHE A 52 3.62 6.96 1.94
CA PHE A 52 3.56 7.78 3.14
C PHE A 52 4.86 7.67 3.92
N ALA A 53 5.18 8.70 4.71
CA ALA A 53 6.25 8.61 5.69
C ALA A 53 5.87 7.62 6.81
N GLU A 54 6.86 7.04 7.48
CA GLU A 54 6.65 6.03 8.54
C GLU A 54 5.72 6.54 9.66
N HIS A 55 5.84 7.80 10.05
CA HIS A 55 5.02 8.43 11.10
C HIS A 55 3.55 8.64 10.72
N ALA A 56 3.15 8.34 9.47
CA ALA A 56 1.75 8.33 9.06
C ALA A 56 0.99 7.10 9.55
N LEU A 57 1.70 6.07 10.04
CA LEU A 57 1.08 4.89 10.61
C LEU A 57 0.55 5.16 12.01
N ALA A 58 -0.69 4.76 12.25
CA ALA A 58 -1.30 4.73 13.56
C ALA A 58 -1.62 3.28 13.93
N ASN A 59 -1.46 2.97 15.21
CA ASN A 59 -1.99 1.73 15.78
C ASN A 59 -3.33 2.03 16.44
N VAL A 60 -4.40 1.42 15.93
CA VAL A 60 -5.74 1.55 16.47
C VAL A 60 -6.08 0.28 17.25
N VAL A 61 -6.32 0.45 18.54
CA VAL A 61 -6.87 -0.61 19.39
C VAL A 61 -8.39 -0.55 19.28
N ILE A 62 -9.01 -1.63 18.82
CA ILE A 62 -10.47 -1.74 18.82
C ILE A 62 -10.88 -2.03 20.26
N ALA A 63 -11.61 -1.11 20.91
CA ALA A 63 -12.08 -1.33 22.27
C ALA A 63 -13.04 -2.54 22.31
N PRO A 64 -12.88 -3.48 23.26
CA PRO A 64 -13.83 -4.57 23.43
C PRO A 64 -15.18 -4.03 23.91
N GLU A 65 -16.29 -4.55 23.37
CA GLU A 65 -17.64 -4.01 23.58
C GLU A 65 -18.07 -3.97 25.06
N CYS A 66 -17.63 -4.92 25.90
CA CYS A 66 -17.97 -4.93 27.34
C CYS A 66 -16.88 -4.36 28.26
N GLY A 67 -15.64 -4.16 27.79
CA GLY A 67 -14.50 -3.75 28.63
C GLY A 67 -14.13 -4.72 29.77
N CYS A 68 -14.83 -5.85 29.88
CA CYS A 68 -14.77 -6.77 31.00
C CYS A 68 -13.83 -7.94 30.67
N ALA A 69 -12.74 -8.06 31.45
CA ALA A 69 -11.70 -9.08 31.26
C ALA A 69 -12.20 -10.53 31.39
N ASP A 70 -13.43 -10.71 31.84
CA ASP A 70 -14.09 -12.01 32.03
C ASP A 70 -14.59 -12.62 30.71
N HIS A 71 -14.80 -11.82 29.66
CA HIS A 71 -15.39 -12.30 28.40
C HIS A 71 -14.52 -12.01 27.16
N HIS A 72 -13.57 -11.07 27.23
CA HIS A 72 -12.60 -10.79 26.17
C HIS A 72 -11.24 -10.35 26.74
N PRO A 73 -10.13 -10.49 25.99
CA PRO A 73 -8.84 -9.92 26.36
C PRO A 73 -8.99 -8.42 26.68
N GLN A 74 -8.30 -7.94 27.72
CA GLN A 74 -8.37 -6.53 28.17
C GLN A 74 -7.99 -5.51 27.07
N VAL A 75 -7.25 -5.96 26.05
CA VAL A 75 -6.88 -5.17 24.88
C VAL A 75 -7.48 -5.87 23.66
N GLY A 76 -8.38 -5.18 22.95
CA GLY A 76 -8.90 -5.72 21.69
C GLY A 76 -7.83 -5.75 20.60
N PRO A 77 -8.12 -6.36 19.44
CA PRO A 77 -7.15 -6.49 18.38
C PRO A 77 -6.62 -5.12 17.96
N SER A 78 -5.29 -5.01 17.85
CA SER A 78 -4.63 -3.81 17.37
C SER A 78 -4.46 -3.89 15.86
N ARG A 79 -4.83 -2.83 15.15
CA ARG A 79 -4.72 -2.73 13.69
C ARG A 79 -3.85 -1.55 13.32
N LEU A 80 -2.85 -1.81 12.50
CA LEU A 80 -2.08 -0.76 11.87
C LEU A 80 -2.90 -0.16 10.71
N VAL A 81 -3.02 1.15 10.69
CA VAL A 81 -3.71 1.90 9.63
C VAL A 81 -2.90 3.13 9.25
N VAL A 82 -3.15 3.66 8.06
CA VAL A 82 -2.70 5.02 7.72
C VAL A 82 -3.65 6.01 8.40
N GLY A 83 -3.09 7.00 9.09
CA GLY A 83 -3.88 8.03 9.77
C GLY A 83 -4.82 8.76 8.81
N ALA A 84 -6.02 9.10 9.26
CA ALA A 84 -7.07 9.69 8.41
C ALA A 84 -6.67 11.01 7.72
N HIS A 85 -5.71 11.74 8.29
CA HIS A 85 -5.19 13.00 7.78
C HIS A 85 -3.74 12.90 7.28
N ALA A 86 -3.22 11.69 7.10
CA ALA A 86 -1.89 11.50 6.54
C ALA A 86 -1.85 12.02 5.09
N VAL A 87 -0.83 12.80 4.77
CA VAL A 87 -0.60 13.33 3.43
C VAL A 87 0.33 12.38 2.67
N PRO A 88 -0.05 11.89 1.47
CA PRO A 88 0.82 11.03 0.69
C PRO A 88 2.02 11.82 0.13
N LEU A 89 3.21 11.23 0.22
CA LEU A 89 4.43 11.70 -0.43
C LEU A 89 4.33 11.60 -1.95
N ALA A 90 3.64 10.56 -2.43
CA ALA A 90 3.36 10.35 -3.84
C ALA A 90 2.13 9.45 -4.01
N GLU A 91 1.46 9.56 -5.16
CA GLU A 91 0.30 8.74 -5.51
C GLU A 91 0.35 8.32 -6.99
N ARG A 92 -0.12 7.10 -7.25
CA ARG A 92 -0.55 6.64 -8.57
C ARG A 92 -1.91 5.99 -8.48
N VAL A 93 -2.72 6.24 -9.51
CA VAL A 93 -4.07 5.69 -9.66
C VAL A 93 -4.15 5.05 -11.04
N ILE A 94 -4.71 3.85 -11.10
CA ILE A 94 -5.21 3.26 -12.33
C ILE A 94 -6.71 3.37 -12.27
N ASP A 95 -7.26 4.12 -13.23
CA ASP A 95 -8.68 4.11 -13.51
C ASP A 95 -8.98 2.86 -14.35
N GLY A 96 -9.56 1.84 -13.71
CA GLY A 96 -9.85 0.58 -14.39
C GLY A 96 -11.03 0.66 -15.35
N GLU A 97 -11.92 1.63 -15.19
CA GLU A 97 -12.98 1.88 -16.17
C GLU A 97 -12.35 2.33 -17.49
N LEU A 98 -11.44 3.31 -17.43
CA LEU A 98 -10.75 3.80 -18.62
C LEU A 98 -9.72 2.82 -19.18
N THR A 99 -9.00 2.11 -18.30
CA THR A 99 -7.86 1.27 -18.71
C THR A 99 -8.30 -0.13 -19.14
N PHE A 100 -9.31 -0.70 -18.49
CA PHE A 100 -9.73 -2.10 -18.67
C PHE A 100 -11.20 -2.24 -19.04
N GLY A 101 -11.97 -1.15 -19.10
CA GLY A 101 -13.42 -1.21 -19.27
C GLY A 101 -14.15 -1.70 -18.04
N TRP A 102 -13.51 -1.72 -16.86
CA TRP A 102 -14.11 -2.26 -15.65
C TRP A 102 -15.39 -1.52 -15.26
N GLN A 103 -16.34 -2.29 -14.74
CA GLN A 103 -17.62 -1.81 -14.28
C GLN A 103 -17.83 -2.14 -12.80
N HIS A 104 -18.69 -1.38 -12.14
CA HIS A 104 -19.13 -1.61 -10.77
C HIS A 104 -17.98 -1.74 -9.74
N HIS A 105 -17.65 -2.97 -9.33
CA HIS A 105 -16.72 -3.29 -8.25
C HIS A 105 -15.62 -4.27 -8.66
N GLU A 106 -15.34 -4.38 -9.96
CA GLU A 106 -14.41 -5.38 -10.50
C GLU A 106 -12.98 -5.27 -9.96
N ALA A 107 -12.48 -4.07 -9.64
CA ALA A 107 -11.19 -3.94 -8.95
C ALA A 107 -11.23 -4.58 -7.55
N GLY A 108 -12.36 -4.43 -6.84
CA GLY A 108 -12.58 -5.06 -5.54
C GLY A 108 -12.72 -6.58 -5.58
N LEU A 109 -12.97 -7.16 -6.76
CA LEU A 109 -13.05 -8.61 -6.99
C LEU A 109 -11.70 -9.24 -7.37
N LEU A 110 -10.66 -8.42 -7.59
CA LEU A 110 -9.35 -8.94 -7.90
C LEU A 110 -8.84 -9.87 -6.80
N ARG A 111 -8.34 -11.02 -7.21
CA ARG A 111 -7.63 -11.92 -6.31
C ARG A 111 -6.24 -11.35 -6.05
N LEU A 112 -5.69 -11.70 -4.89
CA LEU A 112 -4.37 -11.21 -4.48
C LEU A 112 -3.25 -11.38 -5.54
N PRO A 113 -3.12 -12.49 -6.30
CA PRO A 113 -2.10 -12.59 -7.36
C PRO A 113 -2.26 -11.55 -8.47
N ASP A 114 -3.50 -11.29 -8.88
CA ASP A 114 -3.81 -10.37 -9.97
C ASP A 114 -3.54 -8.92 -9.51
N ALA A 115 -3.99 -8.58 -8.30
CA ALA A 115 -3.71 -7.30 -7.68
C ALA A 115 -2.20 -7.08 -7.38
N ALA A 116 -1.46 -8.13 -7.03
CA ALA A 116 -0.02 -8.06 -6.76
C ALA A 116 0.78 -7.62 -7.98
N THR A 117 0.39 -8.06 -9.18
CA THR A 117 1.02 -7.60 -10.44
C THR A 117 0.91 -6.08 -10.56
N HIS A 118 -0.29 -5.53 -10.36
CA HIS A 118 -0.50 -4.08 -10.40
C HIS A 118 0.23 -3.33 -9.28
N PHE A 119 0.27 -3.91 -8.07
CA PHE A 119 1.03 -3.36 -6.96
C PHE A 119 2.51 -3.16 -7.33
N PHE A 120 3.18 -4.21 -7.83
CA PHE A 120 4.59 -4.13 -8.19
C PHE A 120 4.84 -3.15 -9.35
N THR A 121 3.99 -3.15 -10.37
CA THR A 121 4.08 -2.18 -11.49
C THR A 121 3.96 -0.74 -11.01
N LEU A 122 2.97 -0.43 -10.17
CA LEU A 122 2.79 0.93 -9.65
C LEU A 122 3.94 1.35 -8.74
N LEU A 123 4.47 0.42 -7.93
CA LEU A 123 5.58 0.68 -7.03
C LEU A 123 6.84 1.03 -7.81
N GLU A 124 7.17 0.26 -8.85
CA GLU A 124 8.30 0.52 -9.74
C GLU A 124 8.18 1.88 -10.45
N ASN A 125 6.98 2.21 -10.94
CA ASN A 125 6.73 3.49 -11.60
C ASN A 125 6.93 4.69 -10.66
N LEU A 126 6.52 4.56 -9.39
CA LEU A 126 6.69 5.60 -8.38
C LEU A 126 8.15 5.79 -7.97
N THR A 127 8.88 4.70 -7.70
CA THR A 127 10.29 4.75 -7.30
C THR A 127 11.17 5.28 -8.43
N ARG A 128 10.91 4.87 -9.68
CA ARG A 128 11.59 5.41 -10.86
C ARG A 128 11.33 6.91 -11.03
N SER A 129 10.08 7.33 -10.87
CA SER A 129 9.71 8.76 -10.94
C SER A 129 10.41 9.58 -9.85
N ALA A 130 10.61 9.01 -8.66
CA ALA A 130 11.34 9.66 -7.57
C ALA A 130 12.84 9.80 -7.88
N ALA A 131 13.49 8.74 -8.35
CA ALA A 131 14.92 8.76 -8.72
C ALA A 131 15.23 9.76 -9.84
N ALA A 132 14.35 9.89 -10.84
CA ALA A 132 14.50 10.86 -11.91
C ALA A 132 14.46 12.31 -11.43
N ARG A 133 13.70 12.63 -10.38
CA ARG A 133 13.63 13.98 -9.79
C ARG A 133 14.88 14.34 -8.99
N THR A 134 15.57 13.36 -8.43
CA THR A 134 16.75 13.56 -7.58
C THR A 134 18.05 13.68 -8.38
N THR A 135 18.05 13.31 -9.67
CA THR A 135 19.23 13.45 -10.52
C THR A 135 19.35 14.91 -10.99
N PRO A 136 20.33 15.71 -10.53
CA PRO A 136 20.52 17.04 -11.07
C PRO A 136 20.88 16.90 -12.56
N ALA A 137 20.15 17.61 -13.42
CA ALA A 137 20.51 17.74 -14.82
C ALA A 137 21.94 18.30 -14.88
N ARG A 138 22.90 17.44 -15.22
CA ARG A 138 24.29 17.84 -15.42
C ARG A 138 24.30 18.67 -16.70
N ALA A 139 24.08 19.98 -16.55
CA ALA A 139 24.19 20.94 -17.63
C ALA A 139 25.63 20.92 -18.14
N LEU A 140 25.87 20.16 -19.21
CA LEU A 140 27.07 20.26 -20.01
C LEU A 140 26.96 21.58 -20.79
N VAL A 141 27.40 22.67 -20.15
CA VAL A 141 27.70 23.91 -20.86
C VAL A 141 29.02 23.68 -21.57
N SER A 142 28.96 23.28 -22.84
CA SER A 142 30.12 23.37 -23.73
C SER A 142 30.35 24.84 -24.07
N VAL A 143 31.45 25.40 -23.59
CA VAL A 143 31.97 26.66 -24.11
C VAL A 143 32.65 26.35 -25.44
N ALA A 144 32.15 26.96 -26.51
CA ALA A 144 32.80 27.04 -27.81
C ALA A 144 33.25 28.48 -28.05
#